data_AF-A0A2I0T001-F1
#
_entry.id   AF-A0A2I0T001-F1
#
_cell.length_a   1.000
_cell.length_b   1.000
_cell.length_c   1.000
_cell.angle_alpha   90.00
_cell.angle_beta   90.00
_cell.angle_gamma   90.00
#
_symmetry.space_group_name_H-M   'P 1'
#
loop_
_entity.id
_entity.type
_entity.pdbx_description
1 polymer ?
#
loop_
_entity_poly.entity_id
_entity_poly.type
_entity_poly.pdbx_seq_one_letter_code
_entity_poly.pdbx_strand_id
1 'polypeptide(L)'
;MIYTAGSPEDEAQHIQHHERFLEALRYVGWKKERVVAEFWDGKIVLILPDDPKYAVKKAEDVREIVDNELGFKQVSLSCPAKAKIYLFVSNEKMIVGCLVAESIKQRETWESWWTTSCP
;
A
#
# COMPACT_ATOMS: atom_id res chain seq x y z
N MET A 1 7.57 -0.73 -14.78
CA MET A 1 7.23 -0.86 -16.22
C MET A 1 8.43 -1.47 -16.97
N ILE A 2 8.21 -2.54 -17.73
CA ILE A 2 9.22 -3.08 -18.67
C ILE A 2 9.15 -2.22 -19.94
N TYR A 3 10.29 -1.74 -20.44
CA TYR A 3 10.36 -0.90 -21.63
C TYR A 3 11.51 -1.33 -22.55
N THR A 4 11.48 -0.91 -23.82
CA THR A 4 12.51 -1.24 -24.81
C THR A 4 13.54 -0.11 -24.93
N ALA A 5 14.76 -0.34 -24.42
CA ALA A 5 15.85 0.62 -24.56
C ALA A 5 16.21 0.83 -26.05
N GLY A 6 16.37 2.10 -26.46
CA GLY A 6 16.67 2.48 -27.84
C GLY A 6 15.46 2.83 -28.71
N SER A 7 14.23 2.71 -28.20
CA SER A 7 13.03 3.28 -28.83
C SER A 7 12.65 4.60 -28.14
N PRO A 8 12.71 5.75 -28.84
CA PRO A 8 12.48 7.06 -28.21
C PRO A 8 11.05 7.22 -27.67
N GLU A 9 10.05 6.59 -28.30
CA GLU A 9 8.66 6.63 -27.84
C GLU A 9 8.44 5.80 -26.56
N ASP A 10 9.12 4.66 -26.46
CA ASP A 10 9.05 3.77 -25.28
C ASP A 10 9.81 4.38 -24.10
N GLU A 11 10.98 4.99 -24.36
CA GLU A 11 11.76 5.70 -23.34
C GLU A 11 11.02 6.91 -22.79
N ALA A 12 10.38 7.72 -23.64
CA ALA A 12 9.59 8.86 -23.19
C ALA A 12 8.41 8.43 -22.30
N GLN A 13 7.71 7.36 -22.67
CA GLN A 13 6.63 6.80 -21.85
C GLN A 13 7.14 6.21 -20.53
N HIS A 14 8.27 5.50 -20.56
CA HIS A 14 8.90 4.97 -19.36
C HIS A 14 9.29 6.08 -18.38
N ILE A 15 9.93 7.15 -18.85
CA ILE A 15 10.35 8.28 -17.99
C ILE A 15 9.13 8.93 -17.36
N GLN A 16 8.09 9.26 -18.14
CA GLN A 16 6.90 9.89 -17.60
C GLN A 16 6.18 9.01 -16.57
N HIS A 17 6.06 7.71 -16.85
CA HIS A 17 5.48 6.76 -15.91
C HIS A 17 6.32 6.64 -14.64
N HIS A 18 7.65 6.55 -14.79
CA HIS A 18 8.59 6.43 -13.68
C HIS A 18 8.53 7.66 -12.75
N GLU A 19 8.56 8.87 -13.32
CA GLU A 19 8.48 10.11 -12.54
C GLU A 19 7.16 10.20 -11.76
N ARG A 20 6.03 9.91 -12.42
CA ARG A 20 4.71 9.95 -11.78
C ARG A 20 4.61 8.92 -10.65
N PHE A 21 5.16 7.72 -10.85
CA PHE A 21 5.17 6.66 -9.84
C PHE A 21 6.03 7.04 -8.63
N LEU A 22 7.25 7.54 -8.87
CA LEU A 22 8.14 7.99 -7.80
C LEU A 22 7.56 9.18 -7.01
N GLU A 23 6.97 10.15 -7.68
CA GLU A 23 6.32 11.28 -7.02
C GLU A 23 5.16 10.82 -6.14
N ALA A 24 4.36 9.87 -6.64
CA ALA A 24 3.22 9.34 -5.91
C ALA A 24 3.63 8.51 -4.68
N LEU A 25 4.81 7.88 -4.68
CA LEU A 25 5.36 7.17 -3.51
C LEU A 25 6.22 8.03 -2.59
N ARG A 26 6.53 9.27 -2.98
CA ARG A 26 7.34 10.18 -2.17
C ARG A 26 6.64 10.56 -0.87
N TYR A 27 7.33 10.46 0.26
CA TYR A 27 6.83 10.83 1.57
C TYR A 27 7.39 12.20 1.99
N VAL A 28 6.51 13.20 2.14
CA VAL A 28 6.94 14.57 2.46
C VAL A 28 7.19 14.82 3.95
N GLY A 29 6.93 13.82 4.81
CA GLY A 29 6.96 13.99 6.27
C GLY A 29 5.74 14.76 6.77
N TRP A 30 5.17 14.32 7.89
CA TRP A 30 3.97 14.95 8.47
C TRP A 30 4.28 15.47 9.87
N LYS A 31 3.66 16.60 10.24
CA LYS A 31 3.82 17.17 11.59
C LYS A 31 3.37 16.21 12.69
N LYS A 32 2.35 15.40 12.42
CA LYS A 32 1.82 14.39 13.33
C LYS A 32 1.84 13.04 12.61
N GLU A 33 2.91 12.30 12.80
CA GLU A 33 3.06 10.94 12.30
C GLU A 33 2.97 9.94 13.46
N ARG A 34 2.24 8.83 13.26
CA ARG A 34 2.16 7.74 14.23
C ARG A 34 3.16 6.66 13.82
N VAL A 35 4.40 6.81 14.26
CA VAL A 35 5.44 5.79 14.06
C VAL A 35 5.21 4.64 15.03
N VAL A 36 5.09 3.42 14.49
CA VAL A 36 4.85 2.20 15.28
C VAL A 36 6.08 1.30 15.39
N ALA A 37 7.05 1.48 14.50
CA ALA A 37 8.34 0.82 14.57
C ALA A 37 9.39 1.64 13.79
N GLU A 38 10.62 1.60 14.27
CA GLU A 38 11.78 2.21 13.62
C GLU A 38 12.85 1.14 13.38
N PHE A 39 13.52 1.25 12.24
CA PHE A 39 14.53 0.34 11.76
C PHE A 39 15.74 1.13 11.29
N TRP A 40 16.86 0.44 11.06
CA TRP A 40 18.07 1.08 10.54
C TRP A 40 17.90 1.64 9.12
N ASP A 41 17.00 1.06 8.33
CA ASP A 41 16.74 1.46 6.92
C ASP A 41 15.47 2.32 6.74
N GLY A 42 14.72 2.57 7.81
CA GLY A 42 13.47 3.32 7.71
C GLY A 42 12.55 3.16 8.92
N LYS A 43 11.26 3.43 8.72
CA LYS A 43 10.25 3.38 9.78
C LYS A 43 8.89 2.95 9.26
N ILE A 44 8.06 2.42 10.15
CA ILE A 44 6.66 2.08 9.87
C ILE A 44 5.75 3.11 10.50
N VAL A 45 4.89 3.70 9.67
CA VAL A 45 3.87 4.66 10.08
C VAL A 45 2.49 4.00 9.97
N LEU A 46 1.66 4.14 11.01
CA LEU A 46 0.29 3.64 11.05
C LEU A 46 -0.69 4.78 10.79
N ILE A 47 -1.54 4.58 9.79
CA ILE A 47 -2.63 5.49 9.40
C ILE A 47 -3.96 4.81 9.74
N LEU A 48 -4.79 5.55 10.46
CA LEU A 48 -6.15 5.21 10.82
C LEU A 48 -7.12 6.10 10.04
N PRO A 49 -8.38 5.67 9.85
CA PRO A 49 -9.38 6.45 9.12
C PRO A 49 -9.74 7.80 9.79
N ASP A 50 -9.44 7.95 11.09
CA ASP A 50 -9.64 9.19 11.86
C ASP A 50 -8.46 10.16 11.78
N ASP A 51 -7.34 9.75 11.16
CA ASP A 51 -6.18 10.62 11.00
C ASP A 51 -6.46 11.77 9.99
N PRO A 52 -5.60 12.81 9.95
CA PRO A 52 -5.81 13.94 9.07
C PRO A 52 -5.99 13.53 7.60
N LYS A 53 -6.87 14.25 6.88
CA LYS A 53 -7.22 13.93 5.49
C LYS A 53 -6.03 13.74 4.56
N TYR A 54 -4.94 14.50 4.75
CA TYR A 54 -3.73 14.34 3.93
C TYR A 54 -3.06 12.97 4.10
N ALA A 55 -3.11 12.40 5.30
CA ALA A 55 -2.50 11.11 5.61
C ALA A 55 -3.34 9.97 5.04
N VAL A 56 -4.65 10.03 5.27
CA VAL A 56 -5.62 9.07 4.71
C VAL A 56 -5.59 9.11 3.19
N LYS A 57 -5.57 10.30 2.58
CA LYS A 57 -5.48 10.48 1.13
C LYS A 57 -4.22 9.82 0.56
N LYS A 58 -3.05 10.07 1.17
CA LYS A 58 -1.80 9.45 0.74
C LYS A 58 -1.83 7.93 0.84
N ALA A 59 -2.43 7.39 1.89
CA ALA A 59 -2.61 5.94 2.05
C ALA A 59 -3.49 5.34 0.94
N GLU A 60 -4.59 6.01 0.59
CA GLU A 60 -5.47 5.60 -0.51
C GLU A 60 -4.77 5.71 -1.88
N ASP A 61 -4.00 6.78 -2.12
CA ASP A 61 -3.24 6.92 -3.37
C ASP A 61 -2.19 5.79 -3.52
N VAL A 62 -1.50 5.43 -2.42
CA VAL A 62 -0.56 4.29 -2.42
C VAL A 62 -1.30 2.96 -2.65
N ARG A 63 -2.47 2.77 -2.03
CA ARG A 63 -3.30 1.58 -2.22
C ARG A 63 -3.74 1.44 -3.68
N GLU A 64 -4.17 2.53 -4.31
CA GLU A 64 -4.57 2.54 -5.72
C GLU A 64 -3.41 2.15 -6.65
N ILE A 65 -2.20 2.62 -6.37
CA ILE A 65 -1.01 2.22 -7.13
C ILE A 65 -0.77 0.71 -7.01
N VAL A 66 -0.84 0.17 -5.79
CA VAL A 66 -0.64 -1.27 -5.53
C VAL A 66 -1.74 -2.11 -6.22
N ASP A 67 -3.01 -1.70 -6.12
CA ASP A 67 -4.13 -2.38 -6.77
C ASP A 67 -3.96 -2.42 -8.29
N ASN A 68 -3.53 -1.30 -8.90
CA ASN A 68 -3.27 -1.21 -10.33
C ASN A 68 -2.11 -2.13 -10.76
N GLU A 69 -1.00 -2.17 -10.02
CA GLU A 69 0.13 -3.05 -10.32
C GLU A 69 -0.21 -4.54 -10.20
N LEU A 70 -1.10 -4.90 -9.26
CA LEU A 70 -1.59 -6.27 -9.09
C LEU A 70 -2.69 -6.65 -10.11
N GLY A 71 -3.19 -5.69 -10.89
CA GLY A 71 -4.28 -5.90 -11.84
C GLY A 71 -5.66 -6.07 -11.18
N PHE A 72 -5.81 -5.68 -9.91
CA PHE A 72 -7.10 -5.69 -9.24
C PHE A 72 -7.88 -4.42 -9.60
N LYS A 73 -9.13 -4.57 -10.02
CA LYS A 73 -10.07 -3.43 -10.01
C LYS A 73 -10.49 -3.18 -8.57
N GLN A 74 -9.94 -2.11 -7.95
CA GLN A 74 -10.27 -1.59 -6.61
C GLN A 74 -11.00 -2.60 -5.73
N VAL A 75 -10.25 -3.47 -5.04
CA VAL A 75 -10.86 -4.35 -4.04
C VAL A 75 -11.37 -3.43 -2.92
N SER A 76 -12.68 -3.26 -2.86
CA SER A 76 -13.31 -2.53 -1.77
C SER A 76 -13.06 -3.33 -0.49
N LEU A 77 -12.36 -2.71 0.46
CA LEU A 77 -12.23 -3.25 1.81
C LEU A 77 -13.63 -3.49 2.37
N SER A 78 -13.81 -4.57 3.11
CA SER A 78 -15.15 -4.94 3.58
C SER A 78 -15.68 -3.92 4.59
N CYS A 79 -14.79 -3.24 5.31
CA CYS A 79 -15.07 -2.19 6.28
C CYS A 79 -13.91 -1.16 6.29
N PRO A 80 -13.85 -0.22 5.32
CA PRO A 80 -12.76 0.78 5.26
C PRO A 80 -12.66 1.63 6.54
N ALA A 81 -13.76 1.82 7.26
CA ALA A 81 -13.80 2.52 8.55
C ALA A 81 -13.09 1.80 9.71
N LYS A 82 -12.67 0.53 9.53
CA LYS A 82 -11.92 -0.25 10.52
C LYS A 82 -10.55 -0.67 10.02
N ALA A 83 -10.21 -0.29 8.79
CA ALA A 83 -8.94 -0.63 8.20
C ALA A 83 -7.80 0.12 8.90
N LYS A 84 -6.69 -0.59 9.10
CA LYS A 84 -5.44 -0.03 9.58
C LYS A 84 -4.44 -0.13 8.45
N ILE A 85 -3.88 1.00 8.03
CA ILE A 85 -2.92 1.05 6.94
C ILE A 85 -1.54 1.32 7.51
N TYR A 86 -0.60 0.45 7.22
CA TYR A 86 0.79 0.54 7.62
C TYR A 86 1.62 0.87 6.39
N LEU A 87 2.40 1.94 6.45
CA LEU A 87 3.32 2.33 5.39
C LEU A 87 4.74 2.20 5.91
N PHE A 88 5.59 1.52 5.15
CA PHE A 88 7.02 1.52 5.40
C PHE A 88 7.66 2.65 4.59
N VAL A 89 8.33 3.56 5.31
CA VAL A 89 9.02 4.71 4.75
C VAL A 89 10.53 4.50 4.92
N SER A 90 11.27 4.48 3.81
CA SER A 90 12.73 4.38 3.83
C SER A 90 13.38 5.68 4.33
N ASN A 91 14.66 5.62 4.67
CA ASN A 91 15.45 6.80 5.05
C ASN A 91 15.49 7.88 3.94
N GLU A 92 15.34 7.48 2.68
CA GLU A 92 15.24 8.37 1.52
C GLU A 92 13.86 9.05 1.38
N LYS A 93 12.99 8.86 2.38
CA LYS A 93 11.61 9.37 2.42
C LYS A 93 10.76 8.84 1.27
N MET A 94 10.96 7.58 0.91
CA MET A 94 10.15 6.88 -0.10
C MET A 94 9.29 5.83 0.59
N ILE A 95 8.03 5.70 0.15
CA ILE A 95 7.15 4.63 0.61
C ILE A 95 7.50 3.39 -0.21
N VAL A 96 8.11 2.40 0.43
CA VAL A 96 8.58 1.16 -0.23
C VAL A 96 7.76 -0.07 0.20
N GLY A 97 6.81 0.11 1.12
CA GLY A 97 5.89 -0.96 1.52
C GLY A 97 4.56 -0.40 2.00
N CYS A 98 3.49 -1.14 1.70
CA CYS A 98 2.12 -0.86 2.14
C CYS A 98 1.48 -2.16 2.64
N LEU A 99 0.86 -2.12 3.82
CA LEU A 99 0.08 -3.21 4.38
C LEU A 99 -1.26 -2.68 4.88
N VAL A 100 -2.34 -3.28 4.39
CA VAL A 100 -3.71 -2.95 4.81
C VAL A 100 -4.23 -4.11 5.64
N ALA A 101 -4.65 -3.82 6.86
CA ALA A 101 -5.18 -4.81 7.79
C ALA A 101 -6.61 -4.46 8.21
N GLU A 102 -7.51 -5.44 8.12
CA GLU A 102 -8.86 -5.36 8.66
C GLU A 102 -9.03 -6.38 9.79
N SER A 103 -9.79 -6.04 10.82
CA SER A 103 -10.13 -7.00 11.87
C SER A 103 -11.20 -7.96 11.35
N ILE A 104 -10.85 -9.25 11.28
CA ILE A 104 -11.80 -10.31 10.94
C ILE A 104 -12.46 -10.86 12.22
N LYS A 105 -13.71 -11.32 12.11
CA LYS A 105 -14.41 -12.00 13.22
C LYS A 105 -14.19 -13.51 13.20
N GLN A 106 -14.02 -14.08 12.02
CA GLN A 106 -13.90 -15.52 11.78
C GLN A 106 -12.91 -15.74 10.64
N ARG A 107 -12.18 -16.85 10.70
CA ARG A 107 -11.30 -17.32 9.63
C ARG A 107 -11.56 -18.80 9.46
N GLU A 108 -11.79 -19.23 8.24
CA GLU A 108 -11.87 -20.65 7.93
C GLU A 108 -10.45 -21.18 7.74
N THR A 109 -10.07 -22.14 8.59
CA THR A 109 -8.83 -22.90 8.46
C THR A 109 -9.12 -24.16 7.64
N TRP A 110 -8.21 -24.52 6.73
CA TRP A 110 -8.34 -25.70 5.87
C TRP A 110 -8.58 -27.01 6.65
N GLU A 111 -8.20 -27.06 7.94
CA GLU A 111 -8.48 -28.19 8.84
C GLU A 111 -9.98 -28.37 9.16
N SER A 112 -10.78 -27.30 9.12
CA SER A 112 -12.21 -27.32 9.41
C SER A 112 -13.06 -27.93 8.28
N TRP A 113 -12.50 -28.01 7.07
CA TRP A 113 -13.15 -28.66 5.92
C TRP A 113 -13.16 -30.20 6.04
N TRP A 114 -12.14 -30.78 6.69
CA TRP A 114 -12.03 -32.23 6.85
C TRP A 114 -13.01 -32.77 7.89
N THR A 115 -13.30 -32.02 8.95
CA THR A 115 -14.26 -32.45 10.00
C THR A 115 -15.72 -32.27 9.63
N THR A 116 -16.04 -31.43 8.63
CA THR A 116 -17.43 -31.17 8.20
C THR A 116 -17.82 -31.97 6.95
N SER A 117 -16.85 -32.61 6.28
CA SER A 117 -17.07 -33.37 5.03
C SER A 117 -17.01 -34.89 5.21
N CYS A 118 -16.89 -35.40 6.44
CA CYS A 118 -17.03 -36.82 6.73
C CYS A 118 -18.44 -37.12 7.27
N PRO A 119 -19.36 -37.67 6.44
CA PRO A 119 -20.54 -38.37 6.95
C PRO A 119 -20.17 -39.68 7.66
#